data_AF-A0A6J7UD98-F1
#
_entry.id   AF-A0A6J7UD98-F1
#
_cell.length_a   1.000
_cell.length_b   1.000
_cell.length_c   1.000
_cell.angle_alpha   90.00
_cell.angle_beta   90.00
_cell.angle_gamma   90.00
#
_symmetry.space_group_name_H-M   'P 1'
#
loop_
_entity.id
_entity.type
_entity.pdbx_description
1 polymer ?
#
loop_
_entity_poly.entity_id
_entity_poly.type
_entity_poly.pdbx_seq_one_letter_code
_entity_poly.pdbx_strand_id
1 'polypeptide(L)' 'MKEYGDQAVVWQTAINPVIAMELIQKGIWKPLGVNGPEWFESKPFLDLLEEYGTSWNIRDEDTSGIIK' A
#
# COMPACT_ATOMS: atom_id res chain seq x y z
N MET A 1 -10.41 11.80 -5.64
CA MET A 1 -10.05 13.10 -6.24
C MET A 1 -10.79 14.26 -5.58
N LYS A 2 -12.12 14.24 -5.47
CA LYS A 2 -12.90 15.37 -4.92
C LYS A 2 -12.57 15.72 -3.46
N GLU A 3 -12.11 14.73 -2.69
CA GLU A 3 -11.75 14.88 -1.28
C GLU A 3 -10.42 15.62 -1.06
N TYR A 4 -9.40 15.33 -1.86
CA TYR A 4 -8.05 15.89 -1.68
C TYR A 4 -7.59 16.84 -2.80
N GLY A 5 -8.33 16.96 -3.90
CA GLY A 5 -7.87 17.68 -5.11
C GLY A 5 -6.80 16.93 -5.91
N ASP A 6 -6.23 15.88 -5.31
CA ASP A 6 -5.29 14.88 -5.81
C ASP A 6 -5.67 14.17 -7.10
N GLN A 7 -4.75 14.07 -8.08
CA GLN A 7 -4.77 13.04 -9.13
C GLN A 7 -4.63 11.63 -8.54
N ALA A 8 -5.27 10.64 -9.16
CA ALA A 8 -5.28 9.26 -8.65
C ALA A 8 -3.85 8.69 -8.53
N VAL A 9 -3.00 8.94 -9.52
CA VAL A 9 -1.59 8.50 -9.50
C VAL A 9 -0.80 9.19 -8.39
N VAL A 10 -1.07 10.48 -8.14
CA VAL A 10 -0.43 11.24 -7.07
C VAL A 10 -0.83 10.67 -5.72
N TRP A 11 -2.13 10.43 -5.52
CA TRP A 11 -2.66 9.81 -4.30
C TRP A 11 -2.07 8.42 -4.05
N GLN A 12 -2.07 7.55 -5.07
CA GLN A 12 -1.51 6.20 -5.00
C GLN A 12 0.00 6.20 -4.67
N THR A 13 0.73 7.20 -5.14
CA THR A 13 2.16 7.32 -4.84
C THR A 13 2.40 7.86 -3.42
N ALA A 14 1.61 8.85 -3.01
CA ALA A 14 1.79 9.54 -1.74
C ALA A 14 1.42 8.68 -0.52
N ILE A 15 0.42 7.80 -0.65
CA ILE A 15 -0.09 7.05 0.50
C ILE A 15 0.91 6.01 1.05
N ASN A 16 1.71 5.39 0.18
CA ASN A 16 2.66 4.35 0.57
C ASN A 16 3.73 4.82 1.58
N PRO A 17 4.48 5.91 1.34
CA PRO A 17 5.44 6.42 2.32
C PRO A 17 4.75 6.95 3.60
N VAL A 18 3.52 7.47 3.52
CA VAL A 18 2.75 7.90 4.70
C VAL A 18 2.49 6.70 5.62
N ILE A 19 1.98 5.60 5.09
CA ILE A 19 1.74 4.37 5.84
C ILE A 19 3.05 3.82 6.43
N ALA A 20 4.13 3.78 5.63
CA ALA A 20 5.42 3.30 6.10
C ALA A 20 5.96 4.12 7.28
N MET A 21 5.89 5.45 7.19
CA MET A 21 6.28 6.36 8.28
C MET A 21 5.42 6.16 9.53
N GLU A 22 4.12 5.96 9.37
CA GLU A 22 3.21 5.70 10.48
C GLU A 22 3.51 4.37 11.19
N LEU A 23 3.79 3.30 10.44
CA LEU A 23 4.14 1.99 11.02
C LEU A 23 5.48 2.03 11.76
N ILE A 24 6.44 2.82 11.27
CA ILE A 24 7.71 3.10 11.97
C ILE A 24 7.43 3.89 13.25
N GLN A 25 6.63 4.95 13.17
CA GLN A 25 6.30 5.79 14.33
C GLN A 25 5.54 5.02 15.42
N LYS A 26 4.64 4.11 15.03
CA LYS A 26 3.93 3.20 15.95
C LYS A 26 4.83 2.09 16.51
N GLY A 27 6.06 1.96 16.02
CA GLY A 27 6.99 0.90 16.43
C GLY A 27 6.58 -0.49 15.97
N ILE A 28 5.70 -0.60 14.97
CA ILE A 28 5.30 -1.87 14.37
C ILE A 28 6.39 -2.32 13.41
N TRP A 29 6.81 -1.43 12.51
CA TRP A 29 8.01 -1.62 11.69
C TRP A 29 9.22 -1.05 12.43
N LYS A 30 10.28 -1.84 12.53
CA LYS A 30 11.52 -1.47 13.23
C LYS A 30 12.72 -1.68 12.31
N PRO A 31 12.92 -0.83 11.30
CA PRO A 31 14.03 -0.95 10.38
C PRO A 31 15.38 -0.86 11.11
N LEU A 32 16.36 -1.62 10.63
CA LEU A 32 17.75 -1.57 11.05
C LEU A 32 18.62 -1.38 9.80
N GLY A 33 19.15 -0.16 9.63
CA GLY A 33 19.87 0.21 8.42
C GLY A 33 18.93 0.58 7.28
N VAL A 34 19.19 0.06 6.08
CA VAL A 34 18.40 0.33 4.87
C VAL A 34 17.59 -0.92 4.54
N ASN A 35 16.27 -0.85 4.74
CA ASN A 35 15.35 -1.94 4.45
C ASN A 35 14.27 -1.47 3.47
N GLY A 36 13.91 -2.32 2.52
CA GLY A 36 12.70 -2.13 1.73
C GLY A 36 11.45 -2.53 2.53
N PRO A 37 10.25 -2.06 2.15
CA PRO A 37 9.00 -2.42 2.82
C PRO A 37 8.71 -3.92 2.80
N GLU A 38 9.24 -4.66 1.82
CA GLU A 38 9.13 -6.11 1.70
C GLU A 38 9.82 -6.91 2.82
N TRP A 39 10.61 -6.24 3.67
CA TRP A 39 11.27 -6.83 4.83
C TRP A 39 10.39 -6.91 6.08
N PHE A 40 9.21 -6.30 6.05
CA PHE A 40 8.31 -6.22 7.19
C PHE A 40 7.00 -6.96 6.95
N GLU A 41 6.30 -7.28 8.03
CA GLU A 41 4.95 -7.82 7.97
C GLU A 41 4.04 -6.91 7.12
N SER A 42 3.43 -7.49 6.10
CA SER A 42 2.62 -6.77 5.11
C SER A 42 1.23 -6.41 5.64
N LYS A 43 0.66 -7.25 6.51
CA LYS A 43 -0.72 -7.08 6.97
C LYS A 43 -1.00 -5.70 7.61
N PRO A 44 -0.16 -5.16 8.53
CA PRO A 44 -0.39 -3.82 9.09
C PRO A 44 -0.42 -2.69 8.04
N PHE A 45 0.33 -2.85 6.95
CA PHE A 45 0.33 -1.91 5.83
C PHE A 45 -0.96 -2.00 5.02
N LEU A 46 -1.39 -3.22 4.72
CA LEU A 46 -2.62 -3.50 3.98
C LEU A 46 -3.87 -3.07 4.76
N ASP A 47 -3.88 -3.26 6.08
CA ASP A 47 -4.96 -2.80 6.96
C ASP A 47 -5.09 -1.26 6.91
N LEU A 48 -3.96 -0.53 6.93
CA LEU A 48 -3.95 0.94 6.84
C LEU A 48 -4.36 1.45 5.45
N LEU A 49 -4.02 0.73 4.36
CA LEU A 49 -4.49 1.09 3.01
C LEU A 49 -6.02 1.16 2.97
N GLU A 50 -6.71 0.16 3.53
CA GLU A 50 -8.18 0.17 3.61
C GLU A 50 -8.70 1.32 4.47
N GLU A 51 -8.07 1.57 5.63
CA GLU A 51 -8.43 2.69 6.51
C GLU A 51 -8.30 4.06 5.82
N TYR A 52 -7.30 4.21 4.96
CA TYR A 52 -7.10 5.40 4.12
C TYR A 52 -7.97 5.42 2.85
N GLY A 53 -8.95 4.53 2.75
CA GLY A 53 -9.96 4.54 1.67
C GLY A 53 -9.47 3.95 0.36
N THR A 54 -8.40 3.15 0.36
CA THR A 54 -7.93 2.42 -0.83
C THR A 54 -8.03 0.91 -0.62
N SER A 55 -8.87 0.26 -1.42
CA SER A 55 -9.00 -1.20 -1.41
C SER A 55 -7.81 -1.88 -2.09
N TRP A 56 -7.39 -3.02 -1.57
CA TRP A 56 -6.47 -3.95 -2.25
C TRP A 56 -7.16 -5.31 -2.39
N ASN A 57 -6.81 -6.06 -3.44
CA ASN A 57 -7.41 -7.37 -3.70
C ASN A 57 -6.39 -8.27 -4.40
N ILE A 58 -6.53 -9.58 -4.21
CA ILE A 58 -5.82 -10.60 -5.00
C ILE A 58 -6.83 -11.17 -5.99
N ARG A 59 -6.47 -11.24 -7.27
CA ARG A 59 -7.28 -11.85 -8.33
C ARG A 59 -6.52 -13.01 -8.94
N ASP A 60 -7.02 -14.23 -8.74
CA ASP A 60 -6.62 -15.39 -9.53
C ASP A 60 -7.44 -15.42 -10.82
N GLU A 61 -6.77 -15.47 -11.96
CA GLU A 61 -7.41 -15.45 -13.28
C GLU A 61 -6.74 -16.45 -14.22
N ASP A 62 -7.54 -17.29 -14.86
CA ASP A 62 -7.08 -18.22 -15.88
C ASP A 62 -6.85 -17.47 -17.21
N THR A 63 -5.67 -17.66 -17.80
CA THR A 63 -5.27 -17.02 -19.05
C THR A 63 -5.76 -17.78 -20.29
N SER A 64 -6.33 -18.98 -20.13
CA SER A 64 -6.78 -19.84 -21.23
C SER A 64 -7.79 -19.17 -22.19
N GLY A 65 -8.54 -18.16 -21.71
CA GLY A 65 -9.52 -17.40 -22.49
C GLY A 65 -9.04 -16.04 -23.02
N ILE A 66 -7.79 -15.63 -22.76
CA ILE A 66 -7.27 -14.34 -23.20
C ILE A 66 -6.82 -14.46 -24.65
N ILE A 67 -7.69 -14.05 -25.58
CA ILE A 67 -7.39 -13.97 -27.02
C ILE A 67 -6.72 -12.62 -27.31
N LYS A 68 -5.61 -12.66 -28.07
CA LYS A 68 -4.81 -11.49 -28.46
C LYS A 68 -5.55 -10.56 -29.42
#